data_AF-R5VD73-F1
#
_entry.id   AF-R5VD73-F1
#
_cell.length_a   1.000
_cell.length_b   1.000
_cell.length_c   1.000
_cell.angle_alpha   90.00
_cell.angle_beta   90.00
_cell.angle_gamma   90.00
#
_symmetry.space_group_name_H-M   'P 1'
#
loop_
_entity.id
_entity.type
_entity.pdbx_description
1 polymer ?
#
loop_
_entity_poly.entity_id
_entity_poly.type
_entity_poly.pdbx_seq_one_letter_code
_entity_poly.pdbx_strand_id
1 'polypeptide(L)'
;MNTIHCKLVGLQKNFIPSVQVDGQYIFFKKNEFGSYEAQIQTEKEEIEFILSRDLELKGKFWLLYAILSFIISIFGIFEPLYDRKCISLNCHFKMKLNQTNEIKIKFNSLQPSKKAVEIETQNECIEQTNEYQVDKLAKKRWIILLLIKLIVWLIIAILLGFFISKTI
;
A
#
# COMPACT_ATOMS: atom_id res chain seq x y z
N MET A 1 32.46 -0.89 -2.08
CA MET A 1 31.07 -1.15 -2.51
C MET A 1 30.36 -1.85 -1.37
N ASN A 2 29.38 -1.20 -0.76
CA ASN A 2 28.63 -1.73 0.36
C ASN A 2 27.44 -2.52 -0.15
N THR A 3 27.26 -3.74 0.35
CA THR A 3 26.09 -4.58 0.04
C THR A 3 25.17 -4.60 1.25
N ILE A 4 23.91 -4.24 1.04
CA ILE A 4 22.87 -4.20 2.06
C ILE A 4 21.91 -5.36 1.81
N HIS A 5 21.71 -6.19 2.83
CA HIS A 5 20.73 -7.25 2.84
C HIS A 5 19.49 -6.77 3.59
N CYS A 6 18.41 -6.47 2.85
CA CYS A 6 17.17 -5.98 3.43
C CYS A 6 16.10 -7.07 3.43
N LYS A 7 15.43 -7.25 4.57
CA LYS A 7 14.34 -8.21 4.75
C LYS A 7 13.12 -7.55 5.36
N LEU A 8 11.98 -7.61 4.68
CA LEU A 8 10.69 -7.17 5.17
C LEU A 8 9.88 -8.36 5.69
N VAL A 9 9.33 -8.25 6.90
CA VAL A 9 8.52 -9.29 7.55
C VAL A 9 7.25 -8.70 8.18
N GLY A 10 6.21 -9.51 8.37
CA GLY A 10 4.97 -9.07 9.01
C GLY A 10 4.02 -8.26 8.12
N LEU A 11 4.25 -8.23 6.80
CA LEU A 11 3.38 -7.56 5.84
C LEU A 11 2.00 -8.26 5.79
N GLN A 12 0.94 -7.47 5.91
CA GLN A 12 -0.43 -7.99 5.77
C GLN A 12 -0.74 -8.30 4.30
N LYS A 13 -1.66 -9.26 4.07
CA LYS A 13 -2.14 -9.60 2.73
C LYS A 13 -2.69 -8.34 2.03
N ASN A 14 -2.23 -8.08 0.80
CA ASN A 14 -2.57 -6.90 -0.01
C ASN A 14 -2.03 -5.55 0.49
N PHE A 15 -1.11 -5.56 1.45
CA PHE A 15 -0.39 -4.37 1.89
C PHE A 15 1.07 -4.47 1.44
N ILE A 16 1.37 -3.98 0.25
CA ILE A 16 2.72 -3.99 -0.32
C ILE A 16 3.20 -2.53 -0.43
N PRO A 17 4.22 -2.12 0.33
CA PRO A 17 4.77 -0.77 0.24
C PRO A 17 5.76 -0.66 -0.93
N SER A 18 5.87 0.54 -1.48
CA SER A 18 7.03 0.94 -2.28
C SER A 18 8.21 1.20 -1.36
N VAL A 19 9.37 0.65 -1.72
CA VAL A 19 10.62 0.86 -0.99
C VAL A 19 11.56 1.66 -1.88
N GLN A 20 12.13 2.72 -1.34
CA GLN A 20 13.07 3.59 -2.01
C GLN A 20 14.33 3.72 -1.16
N VAL A 21 15.49 3.58 -1.80
CA VAL A 21 16.80 3.79 -1.18
C VAL A 21 17.55 4.82 -1.99
N ASP A 22 17.96 5.92 -1.38
CA ASP A 22 18.65 7.05 -2.02
C ASP A 22 17.94 7.57 -3.29
N GLY A 23 16.62 7.64 -3.25
CA GLY A 23 15.84 8.08 -4.39
C GLY A 23 15.52 6.98 -5.42
N GLN A 24 16.09 5.78 -5.31
CA GLN A 24 15.86 4.67 -6.26
C GLN A 24 14.88 3.64 -5.72
N TYR A 25 13.90 3.23 -6.54
CA TYR A 25 12.96 2.19 -6.16
C TYR A 25 13.61 0.81 -6.19
N ILE A 26 13.46 0.07 -5.09
CA ILE A 26 14.03 -1.27 -4.95
C ILE A 26 12.91 -2.30 -5.07
N PHE A 27 13.11 -3.28 -5.96
CA PHE A 27 12.19 -4.40 -6.10
C PHE A 27 12.54 -5.51 -5.10
N PHE A 28 11.60 -5.85 -4.24
CA PHE A 28 11.75 -6.96 -3.30
C PHE A 28 11.11 -8.24 -3.85
N LYS A 29 11.81 -9.37 -3.70
CA LYS A 29 11.28 -10.68 -4.08
C LYS A 29 10.70 -11.37 -2.84
N LYS A 30 9.50 -11.95 -3.01
CA LYS A 30 8.86 -12.74 -1.95
C LYS A 30 9.54 -14.11 -1.86
N ASN A 31 9.96 -14.49 -0.67
CA ASN A 31 10.53 -15.78 -0.33
C ASN A 31 9.42 -16.79 0.04
N GLU A 32 9.73 -18.09 0.09
CA GLU A 32 8.81 -19.19 0.42
C GLU A 32 8.14 -19.02 1.78
N PHE A 33 8.84 -18.42 2.73
CA PHE A 33 8.36 -18.14 4.09
C PHE A 33 7.50 -16.86 4.18
N GLY A 34 7.18 -16.22 3.06
CA GLY A 34 6.33 -15.03 3.00
C GLY A 34 7.02 -13.71 3.39
N SER A 35 8.32 -13.73 3.69
CA SER A 35 9.14 -12.52 3.81
C SER A 35 9.53 -11.98 2.44
N TYR A 36 9.87 -10.69 2.37
CA TYR A 36 10.34 -10.05 1.15
C TYR A 36 11.80 -9.66 1.32
N GLU A 37 12.65 -10.03 0.37
CA GLU A 37 14.10 -9.86 0.46
C GLU A 37 14.64 -9.11 -0.76
N ALA A 38 15.62 -8.25 -0.52
CA ALA A 38 16.36 -7.55 -1.56
C ALA A 38 17.83 -7.36 -1.16
N GLN A 39 18.70 -7.38 -2.16
CA GLN A 39 20.11 -7.00 -2.03
C GLN A 39 20.30 -5.66 -2.75
N ILE A 40 20.86 -4.69 -2.05
CA ILE A 40 21.07 -3.34 -2.55
C ILE A 40 22.56 -3.05 -2.51
N GLN A 41 23.13 -2.60 -3.62
CA GLN A 41 24.54 -2.21 -3.70
C GLN A 41 24.61 -0.69 -3.75
N THR A 42 25.45 -0.10 -2.89
CA THR A 42 25.68 1.34 -2.86
C THR A 42 27.13 1.65 -2.54
N GLU A 43 27.62 2.77 -3.04
CA GLU A 43 28.96 3.29 -2.73
C GLU A 43 28.95 4.29 -1.58
N LYS A 44 27.77 4.74 -1.14
CA LYS A 44 27.64 5.71 -0.06
C LYS A 44 27.83 5.06 1.31
N GLU A 45 28.28 5.85 2.26
CA GLU A 45 28.40 5.49 3.68
C GLU A 45 27.09 5.72 4.45
N GLU A 46 26.23 6.58 3.94
CA GLU A 46 24.93 6.89 4.54
C GLU A 46 23.85 6.77 3.47
N ILE A 47 22.72 6.14 3.84
CA ILE A 47 21.58 5.93 2.96
C ILE A 47 20.30 6.51 3.54
N GLU A 48 19.45 6.95 2.62
CA GLU A 48 18.07 7.34 2.89
C GLU A 48 17.15 6.17 2.55
N PHE A 49 16.43 5.63 3.53
CA PHE A 49 15.54 4.50 3.37
C PHE A 49 14.09 4.93 3.60
N ILE A 50 13.28 4.87 2.54
CA ILE A 50 11.89 5.33 2.55
C ILE A 50 10.97 4.15 2.24
N LEU A 51 9.99 3.94 3.12
CA LEU A 51 8.88 3.03 2.92
C LEU A 51 7.62 3.85 2.77
N SER A 52 6.99 3.78 1.61
CA SER A 52 5.75 4.49 1.34
C SER A 52 4.69 3.57 0.79
N ARG A 53 3.43 3.91 1.03
CA ARG A 53 2.31 3.30 0.33
C ARG A 53 1.27 4.37 0.08
N ASP A 54 1.13 4.73 -1.19
CA ASP A 54 0.03 5.56 -1.64
C ASP A 54 -1.18 4.71 -2.02
N LEU A 55 -2.37 5.25 -1.77
CA LEU A 55 -3.63 4.61 -2.12
C LEU A 55 -4.04 5.03 -3.53
N GLU A 56 -4.56 4.09 -4.33
CA GLU A 56 -5.04 4.35 -5.70
C GLU A 56 -6.06 5.50 -5.76
N LEU A 57 -6.91 5.60 -4.73
CA LEU A 57 -7.92 6.64 -4.61
C LEU A 57 -7.34 8.05 -4.49
N LYS A 58 -6.06 8.20 -4.17
CA LYS A 58 -5.35 9.49 -4.15
C LYS A 58 -5.02 9.99 -5.56
N GLY A 59 -4.93 9.08 -6.54
CA GLY A 59 -4.62 9.40 -7.93
C GLY A 59 -5.57 10.40 -8.56
N LYS A 60 -5.08 11.17 -9.54
CA LYS A 60 -5.86 12.22 -10.23
C LYS A 60 -7.08 11.63 -10.96
N PHE A 61 -6.91 10.47 -11.59
CA PHE A 61 -7.92 9.79 -12.41
C PHE A 61 -8.68 8.68 -11.65
N TRP A 62 -8.71 8.74 -10.32
CA TRP A 62 -9.32 7.71 -9.47
C TRP A 62 -10.75 7.32 -9.89
N LEU A 63 -11.57 8.30 -10.29
CA LEU A 63 -12.96 8.06 -10.68
C LEU A 63 -13.06 7.29 -11.99
N LEU A 64 -12.22 7.62 -12.98
CA LEU A 64 -12.19 6.93 -14.26
C LEU A 64 -11.79 5.47 -14.09
N TYR A 65 -10.73 5.22 -13.31
CA TYR A 65 -10.30 3.86 -12.98
C TYR A 65 -11.38 3.09 -12.24
N ALA A 66 -12.06 3.70 -11.27
CA ALA A 66 -13.13 3.04 -10.54
C ALA A 66 -14.32 2.66 -11.46
N ILE A 67 -14.71 3.53 -12.40
CA ILE A 67 -15.78 3.23 -13.36
C ILE A 67 -15.36 2.09 -14.30
N LEU A 68 -14.15 2.14 -14.85
CA LEU A 68 -13.64 1.08 -15.73
C LEU A 68 -13.58 -0.27 -15.01
N SER A 69 -13.01 -0.30 -13.80
CA SER A 69 -12.96 -1.50 -12.96
C SER A 69 -14.36 -2.03 -12.67
N PHE A 70 -15.32 -1.16 -12.39
CA PHE A 70 -16.71 -1.55 -12.10
C PHE A 70 -17.40 -2.19 -13.31
N ILE A 71 -17.22 -1.62 -14.51
CA ILE A 71 -17.78 -2.16 -15.76
C ILE A 71 -17.16 -3.52 -16.09
N ILE A 72 -15.82 -3.61 -16.04
CA ILE A 72 -15.08 -4.85 -16.34
C ILE A 72 -15.42 -5.95 -15.33
N SER A 73 -15.66 -5.58 -14.07
CA SER A 73 -15.95 -6.53 -12.98
C SER A 73 -17.42 -6.99 -12.92
N ILE A 74 -18.19 -6.86 -14.01
CA ILE A 74 -19.63 -7.15 -14.08
C ILE A 74 -20.39 -6.44 -12.95
N PHE A 75 -20.40 -5.10 -13.01
CA PHE A 75 -21.05 -4.25 -12.01
C PHE A 75 -20.52 -4.45 -10.57
N GLY A 76 -19.21 -4.68 -10.46
CA GLY A 76 -18.52 -4.75 -9.17
C GLY A 76 -18.51 -6.13 -8.50
N ILE A 77 -19.02 -7.19 -9.15
CA ILE A 77 -19.03 -8.56 -8.60
C ILE A 77 -17.61 -9.10 -8.43
N PHE A 78 -16.74 -8.86 -9.42
CA PHE A 78 -15.34 -9.34 -9.43
C PHE A 78 -14.33 -8.25 -9.06
N GLU A 79 -14.78 -7.14 -8.50
CA GLU A 79 -13.91 -5.99 -8.31
C GLU A 79 -12.90 -6.24 -7.18
N PRO A 80 -11.61 -5.94 -7.39
CA PRO A 80 -10.62 -6.06 -6.33
C PRO A 80 -11.03 -5.19 -5.13
N LEU A 81 -10.94 -5.76 -3.94
CA LEU A 81 -11.35 -5.09 -2.70
C LEU A 81 -10.44 -3.88 -2.46
N TYR A 82 -10.98 -2.68 -2.61
CA TYR A 82 -10.32 -1.45 -2.14
C TYR A 82 -10.05 -1.54 -0.63
N ASP A 83 -8.89 -1.01 -0.22
CA ASP A 83 -8.51 -0.94 1.19
C ASP A 83 -9.44 0.01 1.96
N ARG A 84 -10.45 -0.57 2.61
CA ARG A 84 -11.49 0.14 3.37
C ARG A 84 -10.91 0.99 4.51
N LYS A 85 -9.73 0.63 5.03
CA LYS A 85 -9.12 1.38 6.12
C LYS A 85 -8.43 2.65 5.63
N CYS A 86 -8.15 2.75 4.32
CA CYS A 86 -7.49 3.90 3.70
C CYS A 86 -6.20 4.29 4.46
N ILE A 87 -5.41 3.28 4.82
CA ILE A 87 -4.17 3.47 5.57
C ILE A 87 -3.03 3.68 4.59
N SER A 88 -2.39 4.84 4.68
CA SER A 88 -1.10 5.13 4.03
C SER A 88 0.04 4.78 4.98
N LEU A 89 1.17 4.42 4.38
CA LEU A 89 2.44 4.23 5.07
C LEU A 89 3.37 5.37 4.69
N ASN A 90 4.01 5.97 5.68
CA ASN A 90 5.14 6.86 5.47
C ASN A 90 6.17 6.61 6.57
N CYS A 91 7.22 5.88 6.23
CA CYS A 91 8.38 5.72 7.09
C CYS A 91 9.62 6.19 6.37
N HIS A 92 10.45 6.93 7.09
CA HIS A 92 11.69 7.48 6.59
C HIS A 92 12.77 7.29 7.66
N PHE A 93 13.83 6.60 7.26
CA PHE A 93 14.98 6.29 8.09
C PHE A 93 16.25 6.74 7.39
N LYS A 94 17.17 7.31 8.17
CA LYS A 94 18.53 7.61 7.74
C LYS A 94 19.47 6.62 8.41
N MET A 95 20.24 5.89 7.62
CA MET A 95 21.09 4.81 8.15
C MET A 95 22.53 5.00 7.72
N LYS A 96 23.45 4.88 8.69
CA LYS A 96 24.89 4.85 8.44
C LYS A 96 25.34 3.40 8.30
N LEU A 97 25.94 3.09 7.15
CA LEU A 97 26.39 1.75 6.80
C LEU A 97 27.69 1.40 7.52
N ASN A 98 27.79 0.16 7.98
CA ASN A 98 28.97 -0.40 8.63
C ASN A 98 29.50 -1.60 7.81
N GLN A 99 30.35 -2.43 8.44
CA GLN A 99 30.93 -3.62 7.81
C GLN A 99 29.87 -4.68 7.45
N THR A 100 28.85 -4.84 8.30
CA THR A 100 27.74 -5.79 8.10
C THR A 100 26.42 -5.04 7.99
N ASN A 101 25.85 -4.97 6.78
CA ASN A 101 24.64 -4.18 6.51
C ASN A 101 23.41 -5.09 6.37
N GLU A 102 23.01 -5.69 7.49
CA GLU A 102 21.76 -6.44 7.58
C GLU A 102 20.67 -5.55 8.18
N ILE A 103 19.57 -5.40 7.44
CA ILE A 103 18.43 -4.56 7.83
C ILE A 103 17.18 -5.43 7.78
N LYS A 104 16.60 -5.70 8.94
CA LYS A 104 15.32 -6.39 9.04
C LYS A 104 14.24 -5.42 9.50
N ILE A 105 13.18 -5.35 8.71
CA ILE A 105 12.09 -4.39 8.84
C ILE A 105 10.83 -5.19 9.14
N LYS A 106 10.30 -5.04 10.34
CA LYS A 106 9.13 -5.75 10.81
C LYS A 106 7.93 -4.82 10.87
N PHE A 107 6.91 -5.13 10.07
CA PHE A 107 5.68 -4.36 10.03
C PHE A 107 4.81 -4.69 11.24
N ASN A 108 4.40 -3.66 11.97
CA ASN A 108 3.44 -3.76 13.06
C ASN A 108 2.01 -3.85 12.53
N SER A 109 1.08 -4.17 13.43
CA SER A 109 -0.35 -4.15 13.13
C SER A 109 -0.77 -2.79 12.58
N LEU A 110 -1.57 -2.78 11.50
CA LEU A 110 -2.11 -1.57 10.85
C LEU A 110 -3.06 -0.80 11.79
N GLN A 111 -2.48 -0.04 12.72
CA GLN A 111 -3.17 0.81 13.67
C GLN A 111 -2.65 2.24 13.51
N PRO A 112 -3.55 3.23 13.28
CA PRO A 112 -3.14 4.62 13.22
C PRO A 112 -2.52 5.07 14.55
N SER A 113 -1.56 6.00 14.48
CA SER A 113 -0.90 6.60 15.65
C SER A 113 0.00 5.66 16.48
N LYS A 114 0.33 4.48 15.95
CA LYS A 114 1.39 3.61 16.47
C LYS A 114 2.54 3.53 15.48
N LYS A 115 3.73 3.14 15.97
CA LYS A 115 4.89 2.86 15.12
C LYS A 115 4.52 1.86 14.04
N ALA A 116 4.73 2.23 12.79
CA ALA A 116 4.37 1.38 11.67
C ALA A 116 5.29 0.17 11.53
N VAL A 117 6.57 0.37 11.86
CA VAL A 117 7.65 -0.56 11.60
C VAL A 117 8.61 -0.60 12.80
N GLU A 118 9.15 -1.79 13.07
CA GLU A 118 10.34 -2.00 13.91
C GLU A 118 11.53 -2.31 13.00
N ILE A 119 12.69 -1.70 13.29
CA ILE A 119 13.93 -1.97 12.56
C ILE A 119 14.89 -2.71 13.48
N GLU A 120 15.36 -3.85 13.00
CA GLU A 120 16.42 -4.64 13.60
C GLU A 120 17.66 -4.52 12.70
N THR A 121 18.68 -3.79 13.15
CA THR A 121 19.95 -3.62 12.44
C THR A 121 21.09 -3.34 13.42
N GLN A 122 22.32 -3.61 12.99
CA GLN A 122 23.56 -3.25 13.70
C GLN A 122 24.09 -1.86 13.27
N ASN A 123 23.45 -1.25 12.28
CA ASN A 123 23.79 0.05 11.75
C ASN A 123 23.22 1.17 12.62
N GLU A 124 23.88 2.32 12.64
CA GLU A 124 23.30 3.51 13.26
C GLU A 124 22.10 3.96 12.43
N CYS A 125 20.92 4.02 13.04
CA CYS A 125 19.66 4.30 12.37
C CYS A 125 18.92 5.43 13.08
N ILE A 126 18.65 6.51 12.34
CA ILE A 126 17.87 7.65 12.78
C ILE A 126 16.48 7.56 12.16
N GLU A 127 15.46 7.42 13.00
CA GLU A 127 14.05 7.43 12.61
C GLU A 127 13.58 8.88 12.43
N GLN A 128 13.23 9.27 11.20
CA GLN A 128 12.64 10.58 10.92
C GLN A 128 11.12 10.52 11.00
N THR A 129 10.52 9.53 10.32
CA THR A 129 9.08 9.26 10.37
C THR A 129 8.84 7.75 10.42
N ASN A 130 7.83 7.32 11.17
CA ASN A 130 7.50 5.90 11.31
C ASN A 130 6.05 5.72 11.75
N GLU A 131 5.12 5.99 10.83
CA GLU A 131 3.70 5.99 11.20
C GLU A 131 2.79 5.47 10.10
N TYR A 132 1.71 4.84 10.56
CA TYR A 132 0.52 4.63 9.75
C TYR A 132 -0.39 5.83 9.91
N GLN A 133 -0.82 6.37 8.77
CA GLN A 133 -1.78 7.45 8.74
C GLN A 133 -3.04 7.02 8.00
N VAL A 134 -4.18 7.58 8.40
CA VAL A 134 -5.40 7.45 7.60
C VAL A 134 -5.43 8.61 6.61
N ASP A 135 -5.37 8.28 5.33
CA ASP A 135 -5.48 9.29 4.28
C ASP A 135 -6.92 9.79 4.20
N LYS A 136 -7.14 11.03 4.69
CA LYS A 136 -8.45 11.67 4.73
C LYS A 136 -9.05 11.86 3.33
N LEU A 137 -8.22 12.11 2.32
CA LEU A 137 -8.65 12.35 0.95
C LEU A 137 -9.09 11.03 0.30
N ALA A 138 -8.29 9.97 0.45
CA ALA A 138 -8.66 8.64 0.00
C ALA A 138 -9.96 8.14 0.68
N LYS A 139 -10.09 8.36 1.99
CA LYS A 139 -11.30 7.99 2.75
C LYS A 139 -12.55 8.70 2.25
N LYS A 140 -12.48 10.01 1.96
CA LYS A 140 -13.60 10.76 1.37
C LYS A 140 -14.00 10.19 0.01
N ARG A 141 -13.03 9.93 -0.88
CA ARG A 141 -13.28 9.38 -2.22
C ARG A 141 -13.85 7.96 -2.17
N TRP A 142 -13.40 7.14 -1.22
CA TRP A 142 -13.96 5.81 -0.99
C TRP A 142 -15.45 5.86 -0.64
N ILE A 143 -15.86 6.79 0.24
CA ILE A 143 -17.28 7.00 0.58
C ILE A 143 -18.07 7.40 -0.67
N ILE A 144 -17.55 8.30 -1.50
CA ILE A 144 -18.19 8.72 -2.75
C ILE A 144 -18.38 7.52 -3.69
N LEU A 145 -17.37 6.67 -3.87
CA LEU A 145 -17.49 5.45 -4.69
C LEU A 145 -18.56 4.51 -4.17
N LEU A 146 -18.64 4.33 -2.85
CA LEU A 146 -19.65 3.46 -2.24
C LEU A 146 -21.06 3.98 -2.54
N LEU A 147 -21.28 5.29 -2.40
CA LEU A 147 -22.57 5.92 -2.71
C LEU A 147 -22.94 5.77 -4.20
N ILE A 148 -21.99 6.00 -5.11
CA ILE A 148 -22.21 5.84 -6.55
C ILE A 148 -22.61 4.39 -6.85
N LYS A 149 -21.88 3.41 -6.31
CA LYS A 149 -22.19 1.99 -6.52
C LYS A 149 -23.59 1.64 -6.02
N LEU A 150 -23.97 2.14 -4.84
CA LEU A 150 -25.30 1.90 -4.28
C LEU A 150 -26.40 2.45 -5.19
N ILE A 151 -26.23 3.67 -5.70
CA ILE A 151 -27.17 4.29 -6.65
C ILE A 151 -27.28 3.48 -7.94
N VAL A 152 -26.14 3.03 -8.50
CA VAL A 152 -26.14 2.21 -9.72
C VAL A 152 -26.87 0.88 -9.50
N TRP A 153 -26.63 0.21 -8.37
CA TRP A 153 -27.35 -1.02 -8.02
C TRP A 153 -28.86 -0.80 -7.86
N LEU A 154 -29.29 0.31 -7.26
CA LEU A 154 -30.71 0.67 -7.17
C LEU A 154 -31.34 0.86 -8.55
N ILE A 155 -30.65 1.56 -9.46
CA ILE A 155 -31.12 1.75 -10.84
C ILE A 155 -31.25 0.42 -11.57
N ILE A 156 -30.24 -0.46 -11.46
CA ILE A 156 -30.28 -1.80 -12.06
C ILE A 156 -31.47 -2.61 -11.52
N ALA A 157 -31.70 -2.58 -10.21
CA ALA A 157 -32.82 -3.29 -9.59
C ALA A 157 -34.19 -2.80 -10.09
N ILE A 158 -34.37 -1.47 -10.20
CA ILE A 158 -35.61 -0.86 -10.73
C ILE A 158 -35.82 -1.25 -12.19
N LEU A 159 -34.77 -1.17 -13.01
CA LEU A 159 -34.83 -1.54 -14.43
C LEU A 159 -35.19 -3.02 -14.61
N LEU A 160 -34.55 -3.92 -13.84
CA LEU A 160 -34.87 -5.35 -13.86
C LEU A 160 -36.33 -5.60 -13.45
N GLY A 161 -36.80 -4.96 -12.37
CA GLY A 161 -38.19 -5.07 -11.93
C GLY A 161 -39.19 -4.59 -12.99
N PHE A 162 -38.91 -3.45 -13.63
CA PHE A 162 -39.73 -2.92 -14.72
C PHE A 162 -39.77 -3.86 -15.93
N PHE A 163 -38.60 -4.39 -16.34
CA PHE A 163 -38.53 -5.34 -17.45
C PHE A 163 -39.31 -6.62 -17.16
N ILE A 164 -39.16 -7.19 -15.96
CA ILE A 164 -39.91 -8.39 -15.55
C ILE A 164 -41.41 -8.11 -15.56
N SER A 165 -41.85 -6.97 -15.00
CA SER A 165 -43.26 -6.57 -14.98
C SER A 165 -43.87 -6.35 -16.36
N LYS A 166 -43.06 -6.02 -17.37
CA LYS A 166 -43.51 -5.83 -18.76
C LYS A 166 -43.53 -7.13 -19.55
N THR A 167 -42.81 -8.15 -19.08
CA THR A 167 -42.65 -9.45 -19.77
C THR A 167 -43.67 -10.49 -19.26
N ILE A 168 -44.22 -10.30 -18.06
CA ILE A 168 -45.38 -11.03 -17.50
C ILE A 168 -46.67 -10.38 -18.01
#